data_AF-A0A537NR00-F1
#
_entry.id   AF-A0A537NR00-F1
#
_cell.length_a   1.000
_cell.length_b   1.000
_cell.length_c   1.000
_cell.angle_alpha   90.00
_cell.angle_beta   90.00
_cell.angle_gamma   90.00
#
_symmetry.space_group_name_H-M   'P 1'
#
loop_
_entity.id
_entity.type
_entity.pdbx_description
1 polymer ?
#
loop_
_entity_poly.entity_id
_entity_poly.type
_entity_poly.pdbx_seq_one_letter_code
_entity_poly.pdbx_strand_id
1 'polypeptide(L)'
;MFNPDGPFETVDLEPLPALRALLKESRIALPPDAPPMSAGVFGYMGYDMVRLMEDLPAPNKDVIGLPDSMLIRPTIMAIFDSVKDDVTVVTPVYPEGDVSAKAAYARAMERLAYVVEALDRPLDHGMMGRADAPPIGEP
;
A
#
# COMPACT_ATOMS: atom_id res chain seq x y z
N MET A 1 8.87 -3.19 6.59
CA MET A 1 8.87 -2.70 7.99
C MET A 1 8.55 -1.21 7.92
N PHE A 2 7.36 -0.80 8.39
CA PHE A 2 6.92 0.59 8.40
C PHE A 2 7.70 1.34 9.50
N ASN A 3 8.40 2.42 9.14
CA ASN A 3 9.11 3.29 10.08
C ASN A 3 8.35 4.62 10.19
N PRO A 4 7.60 4.87 11.28
CA PRO A 4 6.88 6.12 11.50
C PRO A 4 7.78 7.32 11.79
N ASP A 5 9.10 7.11 11.92
CA ASP A 5 10.13 8.16 12.06
C ASP A 5 11.07 8.22 10.84
N GLY A 6 10.67 7.63 9.71
CA GLY A 6 11.38 7.79 8.44
C GLY A 6 11.40 9.27 8.00
N PRO A 7 12.19 9.65 7.00
CA PRO A 7 12.17 11.02 6.50
C PRO A 7 10.81 11.29 5.84
N PHE A 8 9.88 11.88 6.59
CA PHE A 8 8.67 12.47 6.04
C PHE A 8 9.02 13.84 5.50
N GLU A 9 8.67 14.08 4.25
CA GLU A 9 8.73 15.42 3.67
C GLU A 9 7.35 16.05 3.78
N THR A 10 7.31 17.26 4.34
CA THR A 10 6.07 18.04 4.39
C THR A 10 5.70 18.47 2.98
N VAL A 11 4.47 18.15 2.57
CA VAL A 11 3.91 18.62 1.31
C VAL A 11 3.13 19.90 1.57
N ASP A 12 3.40 20.95 0.80
CA ASP A 12 2.70 22.24 0.89
C ASP A 12 1.36 22.18 0.14
N LEU A 13 0.49 21.24 0.54
CA LEU A 13 -0.86 21.05 0.02
C LEU A 13 -1.80 20.63 1.16
N GLU A 14 -3.02 21.13 1.11
CA GLU A 14 -4.10 20.61 1.96
C GLU A 14 -4.33 19.10 1.70
N PRO A 15 -4.78 18.32 2.70
CA PRO A 15 -4.78 16.85 2.61
C PRO A 15 -5.59 16.29 1.44
N LEU A 16 -6.79 16.83 1.15
CA LEU A 16 -7.63 16.34 0.05
C LEU A 16 -7.05 16.69 -1.34
N PRO A 17 -6.56 17.92 -1.60
CA PRO A 17 -5.75 18.21 -2.78
C PRO A 17 -4.50 17.33 -2.94
N ALA A 18 -3.75 17.10 -1.85
CA ALA A 18 -2.57 16.23 -1.86
C ALA A 18 -2.93 14.80 -2.26
N LEU A 19 -4.00 14.25 -1.67
CA LEU A 19 -4.54 12.94 -2.03
C LEU A 19 -4.96 12.87 -3.50
N ARG A 20 -5.64 13.89 -4.00
CA ARG A 20 -6.05 13.95 -5.42
C ARG A 20 -4.85 13.96 -6.35
N ALA A 21 -3.79 14.69 -6.00
CA ALA A 21 -2.53 14.70 -6.75
C ALA A 21 -1.88 13.31 -6.74
N LEU A 22 -1.78 12.67 -5.58
CA LEU A 22 -1.23 11.32 -5.44
C LEU A 22 -2.01 10.29 -6.27
N LEU A 23 -3.35 10.32 -6.23
CA LEU A 23 -4.19 9.43 -7.03
C LEU A 23 -3.98 9.63 -8.54
N LYS A 24 -3.78 10.88 -8.98
CA LYS A 24 -3.50 11.20 -10.37
C LYS A 24 -2.12 10.68 -10.81
N GLU A 25 -1.11 10.88 -9.98
CA GLU A 25 0.26 10.39 -10.22
C GLU A 25 0.33 8.85 -10.21
N SER A 26 -0.50 8.21 -9.39
CA SER A 26 -0.52 6.76 -9.22
C SER A 26 -1.36 6.02 -10.26
N ARG A 27 -2.04 6.75 -11.15
CA ARG A 27 -2.99 6.16 -12.11
C ARG A 27 -2.23 5.38 -13.19
N ILE A 28 -2.58 4.11 -13.33
CA ILE A 28 -2.10 3.22 -14.40
C ILE A 28 -3.32 2.69 -15.16
N ALA A 29 -3.27 2.72 -16.49
CA ALA A 29 -4.24 2.05 -17.32
C ALA A 29 -3.93 0.54 -17.29
N LEU A 30 -4.77 -0.23 -16.60
CA LEU A 30 -4.58 -1.66 -16.46
C LEU A 30 -5.04 -2.41 -17.73
N PRO A 31 -4.33 -3.47 -18.14
CA PRO A 31 -4.82 -4.42 -19.13
C PRO A 31 -6.19 -5.00 -18.72
N PRO A 32 -7.09 -5.34 -19.67
CA PRO A 32 -8.43 -5.84 -19.35
C PRO A 32 -8.44 -7.13 -18.52
N ASP A 33 -7.39 -7.92 -18.60
CA ASP A 33 -7.19 -9.21 -17.94
C ASP A 33 -6.42 -9.12 -16.62
N ALA A 34 -5.83 -7.96 -16.30
CA ALA A 34 -5.12 -7.77 -15.05
C ALA A 34 -6.10 -7.69 -13.86
N PRO A 35 -5.76 -8.26 -12.69
CA PRO A 35 -6.59 -8.12 -11.51
C PRO A 35 -6.81 -6.63 -11.15
N PRO A 36 -8.00 -6.20 -10.70
CA PRO A 36 -8.29 -4.80 -10.41
C PRO A 36 -7.35 -4.16 -9.37
N MET A 37 -6.81 -4.97 -8.46
CA MET A 37 -5.88 -4.53 -7.41
C MET A 37 -4.42 -4.44 -7.88
N SER A 38 -4.15 -4.50 -9.19
CA SER A 38 -2.80 -4.51 -9.78
C SER A 38 -2.03 -3.19 -9.64
N ALA A 39 -2.72 -2.09 -9.38
CA ALA A 39 -2.11 -0.78 -9.09
C ALA A 39 -3.10 0.08 -8.30
N GLY A 40 -2.60 0.85 -7.34
CA GLY A 40 -3.47 1.71 -6.55
C GLY A 40 -2.76 2.36 -5.37
N VAL A 41 -3.54 3.13 -4.63
CA VAL A 41 -3.17 3.70 -3.34
C VAL A 41 -4.04 3.02 -2.28
N PHE A 42 -3.40 2.46 -1.25
CA PHE A 42 -4.04 1.59 -0.26
C PHE A 42 -3.77 2.11 1.15
N GLY A 43 -4.70 1.91 2.06
CA GLY A 43 -4.56 2.32 3.45
C GLY A 43 -5.90 2.69 4.05
N TYR A 44 -5.91 3.67 4.95
CA TYR A 44 -7.12 4.08 5.64
C TYR A 44 -7.31 5.60 5.63
N MET A 45 -8.58 6.00 5.77
CA MET A 45 -9.00 7.35 6.10
C MET A 45 -9.81 7.26 7.39
N GLY A 46 -9.32 7.94 8.41
CA GLY A 46 -9.97 8.07 9.71
C GLY A 46 -11.23 8.90 9.61
N TYR A 47 -12.08 8.78 10.63
CA TYR A 47 -13.38 9.46 10.65
C TYR A 47 -13.24 10.98 10.57
N ASP A 48 -12.26 11.56 11.27
CA ASP A 48 -12.07 13.01 11.34
C ASP A 48 -11.68 13.67 10.00
N MET A 49 -11.29 12.90 8.99
CA MET A 49 -11.14 13.36 7.60
C MET A 49 -12.40 14.04 7.04
N VAL A 50 -13.60 13.68 7.54
CA VAL A 50 -14.86 14.30 7.11
C VAL A 50 -14.90 15.81 7.40
N ARG A 51 -14.16 16.27 8.40
CA ARG A 51 -14.07 17.69 8.81
C ARG A 51 -13.37 18.55 7.77
N LEU A 52 -12.66 17.94 6.81
CA LEU A 52 -12.09 18.65 5.66
C LEU A 52 -13.13 18.98 4.59
N MET A 53 -14.34 18.44 4.70
CA MET A 53 -15.44 18.63 3.74
C MET A 53 -16.64 19.32 4.36
N GLU A 54 -16.89 19.10 5.65
CA GLU A 54 -18.08 19.58 6.37
C GLU A 54 -17.68 20.38 7.62
N ASP A 55 -18.48 21.39 7.96
CA ASP A 55 -18.34 22.13 9.21
C ASP A 55 -18.95 21.33 10.37
N LEU A 56 -18.12 20.93 11.34
CA LEU A 56 -18.52 20.09 12.46
C LEU A 56 -18.06 20.69 13.80
N PRO A 57 -18.80 20.44 14.91
CA PRO A 57 -18.37 20.83 16.25
C PRO A 57 -16.98 20.30 16.60
N ALA A 58 -16.30 20.93 17.55
CA ALA A 58 -14.93 20.58 17.95
C ALA A 58 -14.74 19.07 18.20
N PRO A 59 -13.61 18.48 17.77
CA PRO A 59 -13.36 17.06 17.96
C PRO A 59 -13.24 16.70 19.44
N ASN A 60 -13.58 15.45 19.75
CA ASN A 60 -13.25 14.88 21.05
C ASN A 60 -11.73 14.85 21.23
N LYS A 61 -11.28 14.78 22.48
CA LYS A 61 -9.85 14.63 22.77
C LYS A 61 -9.31 13.38 22.06
N ASP A 62 -8.25 13.55 21.27
CA ASP A 62 -7.54 12.42 20.70
C ASP A 62 -6.80 11.66 21.81
N VAL A 63 -7.25 10.43 22.07
CA VAL A 63 -6.66 9.52 23.06
C VAL A 63 -5.85 8.41 22.42
N ILE A 64 -5.94 8.26 21.09
CA ILE A 64 -5.35 7.14 20.35
C ILE A 64 -4.07 7.60 19.62
N GLY A 65 -3.99 8.87 19.21
CA GLY A 65 -2.80 9.42 18.57
C GLY A 65 -2.57 8.88 17.17
N LEU A 66 -3.64 8.51 16.46
CA LEU A 66 -3.53 8.00 15.08
C LEU A 66 -3.55 9.16 14.07
N PRO A 67 -2.79 9.04 12.97
CA PRO A 67 -2.96 9.94 11.84
C PRO A 67 -4.39 9.90 11.28
N ASP A 68 -4.90 11.04 10.83
CA ASP A 68 -6.20 11.15 10.16
C ASP A 68 -6.30 10.25 8.93
N SER A 69 -5.19 9.99 8.24
CA SER A 69 -5.12 9.00 7.18
C SER A 69 -3.69 8.49 7.02
N MET A 70 -3.57 7.25 6.53
CA MET A 70 -2.29 6.69 6.15
C MET A 70 -2.48 5.89 4.87
N LEU A 71 -1.73 6.24 3.84
CA LEU A 71 -1.86 5.68 2.51
C LEU A 71 -0.48 5.30 1.97
N ILE A 72 -0.44 4.19 1.24
CA ILE A 72 0.76 3.67 0.58
C ILE A 72 0.47 3.44 -0.89
N ARG A 73 1.49 3.63 -1.73
CA ARG A 73 1.51 3.20 -3.14
C ARG A 73 2.44 1.98 -3.23
N PRO A 74 1.91 0.75 -3.18
CA PRO A 74 2.73 -0.45 -3.11
C PRO A 74 3.60 -0.60 -4.35
N THR A 75 4.86 -0.97 -4.11
CA THR A 75 5.78 -1.32 -5.20
C THR A 75 5.51 -2.74 -5.70
N ILE A 76 5.01 -3.64 -4.86
CA ILE A 76 4.68 -5.03 -5.23
C ILE A 76 3.34 -5.41 -4.60
N MET A 77 2.50 -6.11 -5.36
CA MET A 77 1.28 -6.74 -4.90
C MET A 77 1.27 -8.21 -5.33
N ALA A 78 0.93 -9.12 -4.41
CA ALA A 78 0.64 -10.51 -4.70
C ALA A 78 -0.87 -10.73 -4.52
N ILE A 79 -1.54 -11.11 -5.59
CA ILE A 79 -3.00 -11.19 -5.66
C ILE A 79 -3.37 -12.66 -5.81
N PHE A 80 -4.07 -13.19 -4.81
CA PHE A 80 -4.46 -14.59 -4.75
C PHE A 80 -5.88 -14.73 -5.32
N ASP A 81 -6.04 -15.49 -6.41
CA ASP A 81 -7.33 -15.89 -6.92
C ASP A 81 -7.66 -17.30 -6.40
N SER A 82 -8.49 -17.38 -5.37
CA SER A 82 -8.89 -18.65 -4.76
C SER A 82 -9.78 -19.51 -5.67
N VAL A 83 -10.35 -18.93 -6.73
CA VAL A 83 -11.22 -19.66 -7.67
C VAL A 83 -10.36 -20.33 -8.74
N LYS A 84 -9.33 -19.63 -9.25
CA LYS A 84 -8.40 -20.16 -10.25
C LYS A 84 -7.20 -20.90 -9.67
N ASP A 85 -6.99 -20.79 -8.36
CA ASP A 85 -5.83 -21.33 -7.64
C ASP A 85 -4.50 -20.80 -8.20
N ASP A 86 -4.47 -19.49 -8.49
CA ASP A 86 -3.28 -18.80 -8.98
C ASP A 86 -2.91 -17.58 -8.11
N VAL A 87 -1.64 -17.19 -8.21
CA VAL A 87 -1.11 -15.98 -7.58
C VAL A 87 -0.53 -15.09 -8.66
N THR A 88 -1.12 -13.91 -8.82
CA THR A 88 -0.62 -12.89 -9.73
C THR A 88 0.27 -11.91 -8.97
N VAL A 89 1.55 -11.86 -9.30
CA VAL A 89 2.50 -10.88 -8.74
C VAL A 89 2.62 -9.70 -9.69
N VAL A 90 2.35 -8.50 -9.18
CA VAL A 90 2.36 -7.26 -9.97
C VAL A 90 3.30 -6.25 -9.34
N THR A 91 4.04 -5.54 -10.18
CA THR A 91 4.90 -4.43 -9.73
C THR A 91 4.66 -3.20 -10.62
N PRO A 92 3.89 -2.21 -10.13
CA PRO A 92 3.71 -0.94 -10.83
C PRO A 92 5.05 -0.25 -11.08
N VAL A 93 5.17 0.39 -12.24
CA VAL A 93 6.32 1.22 -12.60
C VAL A 93 5.82 2.61 -12.93
N TYR A 94 6.26 3.59 -12.14
CA TYR A 94 5.94 5.00 -12.32
C TYR A 94 7.14 5.70 -12.99
N PRO A 95 6.92 6.68 -13.86
CA PRO A 95 8.02 7.45 -14.45
C PRO A 95 8.83 8.18 -13.38
N GLU A 96 10.16 8.03 -13.44
CA GLU A 96 11.13 8.76 -12.60
C GLU A 96 12.02 9.60 -13.53
N GLY A 97 12.25 10.87 -13.19
CA GLY A 97 12.89 11.85 -14.08
C GLY A 97 14.27 11.42 -14.62
N ASP A 98 15.06 10.76 -13.79
CA ASP A 98 16.45 10.38 -14.12
C ASP A 98 16.60 8.90 -14.52
N VAL A 99 15.50 8.17 -14.73
CA VAL A 99 15.53 6.73 -15.01
C VAL A 99 14.93 6.43 -16.38
N SER A 100 15.75 5.86 -17.27
CA SER A 100 15.24 5.38 -18.56
C SER A 100 14.20 4.28 -18.39
N ALA A 101 13.23 4.21 -19.32
CA ALA A 101 12.20 3.16 -19.32
C ALA A 101 12.81 1.74 -19.29
N LYS A 102 13.94 1.52 -19.99
CA LYS A 102 14.66 0.24 -19.97
C LYS A 102 15.20 -0.10 -18.58
N ALA A 103 15.80 0.88 -17.89
CA ALA A 103 16.30 0.68 -16.54
C ALA A 103 15.16 0.44 -15.53
N ALA A 104 14.07 1.20 -15.63
CA ALA A 104 12.89 1.02 -14.79
C ALA A 104 12.26 -0.37 -14.96
N TYR A 105 12.16 -0.85 -16.21
CA TYR A 105 11.70 -2.19 -16.53
C TYR A 105 12.64 -3.27 -15.98
N ALA A 106 13.96 -3.12 -16.12
CA ALA A 106 14.92 -4.07 -15.56
C ALA A 106 14.77 -4.19 -14.03
N ARG A 107 14.65 -3.06 -13.32
CA ARG A 107 14.38 -3.03 -11.87
C ARG A 107 13.06 -3.70 -11.50
N ALA A 108 12.04 -3.60 -12.35
CA ALA A 108 10.75 -4.27 -12.16
C ALA A 108 10.88 -5.79 -12.28
N MET A 109 11.61 -6.26 -13.29
CA MET A 109 11.88 -7.68 -13.48
C MET A 109 12.68 -8.27 -12.32
N GLU A 110 13.67 -7.54 -11.80
CA GLU A 110 14.43 -7.96 -10.61
C GLU A 110 13.54 -8.12 -9.37
N ARG A 111 12.64 -7.16 -9.12
CA ARG A 111 11.65 -7.23 -8.04
C ARG A 111 10.71 -8.42 -8.19
N LEU A 112 10.20 -8.67 -9.40
CA LEU A 112 9.32 -9.81 -9.67
C LEU A 112 10.05 -11.12 -9.47
N ALA A 113 11.26 -11.27 -10.01
CA ALA A 113 12.07 -12.49 -9.86
C ALA A 113 12.34 -12.79 -8.38
N TYR A 114 12.71 -11.77 -7.61
CA TYR A 114 12.93 -11.91 -6.16
C TYR A 114 11.67 -12.41 -5.43
N VAL A 115 10.49 -11.87 -5.75
CA VAL A 115 9.25 -12.26 -5.08
C VAL A 115 8.78 -13.65 -5.51
N VAL A 116 8.89 -14.00 -6.78
CA VAL A 116 8.58 -15.36 -7.26
C VAL A 116 9.50 -16.37 -6.58
N GLU A 117 10.81 -16.12 -6.55
CA GLU A 117 11.76 -16.99 -5.85
C GLU A 117 11.45 -17.07 -4.35
N ALA A 118 11.01 -15.97 -3.72
CA ALA A 118 10.61 -15.97 -2.32
C ALA A 118 9.36 -16.83 -2.06
N LEU A 119 8.39 -16.83 -2.97
CA LEU A 119 7.17 -17.63 -2.86
C LEU A 119 7.41 -19.13 -3.15
N ASP A 120 8.38 -19.45 -4.01
CA ASP A 120 8.74 -20.85 -4.33
C ASP A 120 9.58 -21.53 -3.24
N ARG A 121 10.18 -20.76 -2.33
CA ARG A 121 10.99 -21.33 -1.24
C ARG A 121 10.10 -22.07 -0.23
N PRO A 122 10.50 -23.28 0.23
CA PRO A 122 9.81 -23.97 1.31
C PRO A 122 9.72 -23.10 2.56
N LEU A 123 8.56 -23.09 3.20
CA LEU A 123 8.38 -22.47 4.50
C LEU A 123 9.11 -23.31 5.56
N ASP A 124 10.01 -22.68 6.32
CA ASP A 124 10.58 -23.31 7.51
C ASP A 124 9.51 -23.34 8.62
N HIS A 125 8.82 -24.46 8.72
CA HIS A 125 7.79 -24.68 9.74
C HIS A 125 8.35 -24.71 11.18
N GLY A 126 9.67 -24.76 11.37
CA GLY A 126 10.31 -24.66 12.69
C GLY A 126 10.29 -23.26 13.30
N MET A 127 10.13 -22.22 12.48
CA MET A 127 10.07 -20.81 12.92
C MET A 127 8.66 -20.31 13.21
N MET A 128 7.63 -21.07 12.81
CA MET A 128 6.22 -20.76 13.04
C MET A 128 5.75 -21.37 14.36
N GLY A 129 6.54 -21.21 15.43
CA GLY A 129 6.05 -21.44 16.79
C GLY A 129 4.86 -20.52 17.01
N ARG A 130 3.70 -21.11 17.38
CA ARG A 130 2.41 -20.45 17.69
C ARG A 130 2.56 -18.93 17.82
N ALA A 131 2.05 -18.19 16.84
CA ALA A 131 1.66 -16.82 17.12
C ALA A 131 0.51 -16.92 18.13
N ASP A 132 0.83 -16.86 19.42
CA ASP A 132 -0.13 -16.68 20.50
C ASP A 132 -0.75 -15.29 20.29
N ALA A 133 -1.76 -15.23 19.43
CA ALA A 133 -2.62 -14.08 19.34
C ALA A 133 -3.25 -13.90 20.74
N PRO A 134 -3.09 -12.75 21.40
CA PRO A 134 -3.78 -12.49 22.65
C PRO A 134 -5.28 -12.68 22.41
N PRO A 135 -6.03 -13.25 23.38
CA PRO A 135 -7.45 -13.47 23.21
C PRO A 135 -8.11 -12.15 22.82
N ILE A 136 -8.85 -12.17 21.71
CA ILE A 136 -9.69 -11.06 21.30
C ILE A 136 -10.65 -10.84 22.48
N GLY A 137 -10.53 -9.68 23.14
CA GLY A 137 -11.39 -9.34 24.26
C GLY A 137 -12.86 -9.50 23.89
N GLU A 138 -13.65 -10.00 24.83
CA GLU A 138 -15.09 -10.20 24.62
C GLU A 138 -15.80 -8.88 24.22
N PRO A 139 -16.88 -8.96 23.43
CA PRO A 139 -17.59 -7.81 22.85
C PRO A 139 -18.21 -6.85 23.88
#